data_AF-A0A5J4RGV6-F1
#
_entry.id   AF-A0A5J4RGV6-F1
#
_cell.length_a   1.000
_cell.length_b   1.000
_cell.length_c   1.000
_cell.angle_alpha   90.00
_cell.angle_beta   90.00
_cell.angle_gamma   90.00
#
_symmetry.space_group_name_H-M   'P 1'
#
loop_
_entity.id
_entity.type
_entity.pdbx_description
1 polymer ?
#
loop_
_entity_poly.entity_id
_entity_poly.type
_entity_poly.pdbx_seq_one_letter_code
_entity_poly.pdbx_strand_id
1 'polypeptide(L)' 'MKKEFGKWLMDVAKYVATAFLISSFLGGIERRWIMYLAGAVTVIVTLSIGLWLVYVKNNERRN' A
#
# COMPACT_ATOMS: atom_id res chain seq x y z
N MET A 1 2.71 17.64 -10.77
CA MET A 1 3.67 17.44 -9.65
C MET A 1 3.05 16.67 -8.47
N LYS A 2 2.60 17.27 -7.35
CA LYS A 2 2.19 16.51 -6.14
C LYS A 2 1.00 15.54 -6.32
N LYS A 3 0.07 15.85 -7.24
CA LYS A 3 -1.08 14.97 -7.58
C LYS A 3 -0.66 13.71 -8.36
N GLU A 4 0.32 13.84 -9.23
CA GLU A 4 0.88 12.71 -9.99
C GLU A 4 1.71 11.82 -9.09
N PHE A 5 2.47 12.40 -8.16
CA PHE A 5 3.20 11.64 -7.15
C PHE A 5 2.26 10.82 -6.26
N GLY A 6 1.12 11.39 -5.83
CA GLY A 6 0.11 10.65 -5.06
C GLY A 6 -0.59 9.54 -5.86
N LYS A 7 -0.88 9.77 -7.14
CA LYS A 7 -1.40 8.71 -8.04
C LYS A 7 -0.37 7.61 -8.28
N TRP A 8 0.90 7.99 -8.48
CA TRP A 8 2.01 7.07 -8.63
C TRP A 8 2.20 6.21 -7.38
N LEU A 9 2.10 6.80 -6.18
CA LEU A 9 2.16 6.08 -4.90
C LEU A 9 1.02 5.06 -4.77
N MET A 10 -0.19 5.41 -5.22
CA MET A 10 -1.33 4.49 -5.24
C MET A 10 -1.12 3.31 -6.19
N ASP A 11 -0.49 3.53 -7.35
CA ASP A 11 -0.16 2.42 -8.26
C ASP A 11 0.96 1.53 -7.71
N VAL A 12 2.00 2.12 -7.12
CA VAL A 12 3.06 1.36 -6.40
C VAL A 12 2.45 0.49 -5.30
N ALA A 13 1.50 1.02 -4.53
CA ALA A 13 0.81 0.26 -3.48
C ALA A 13 0.12 -1.00 -4.03
N LYS A 14 -0.56 -0.90 -5.17
CA LYS A 14 -1.22 -2.04 -5.82
C LYS A 14 -0.22 -3.10 -6.28
N TYR A 15 0.90 -2.69 -6.86
CA TYR A 15 1.94 -3.62 -7.30
C TYR A 15 2.61 -4.33 -6.13
N VAL A 16 2.91 -3.61 -5.05
CA VAL A 16 3.47 -4.19 -3.82
C VAL A 16 2.49 -5.16 -3.17
N ALA A 17 1.21 -4.80 -3.07
CA ALA A 17 0.17 -5.70 -2.55
C ALA A 17 0.07 -7.00 -3.38
N THR A 18 0.16 -6.88 -4.70
CA THR A 18 0.09 -8.03 -5.62
C THR A 18 1.32 -8.93 -5.46
N ALA A 19 2.53 -8.36 -5.43
CA ALA A 19 3.75 -9.11 -5.19
C ALA A 19 3.74 -9.81 -3.82
N PHE A 20 3.22 -9.14 -2.80
CA PHE A 20 3.07 -9.70 -1.46
C PHE A 20 2.09 -10.89 -1.43
N LEU A 21 0.95 -10.77 -2.13
CA LEU A 21 -0.01 -11.87 -2.26
C LEU A 21 0.62 -13.07 -2.98
N ILE A 22 1.28 -12.86 -4.11
CA ILE A 22 1.97 -13.93 -4.85
C ILE A 22 3.03 -14.60 -3.95
N SER A 23 3.84 -13.80 -3.25
CA SER A 23 4.84 -14.29 -2.30
C SER A 23 4.21 -15.13 -1.18
N SER A 24 3.02 -14.76 -0.72
CA SER A 24 2.27 -15.53 0.29
C SER A 24 1.77 -16.88 -0.23
N PHE A 25 1.43 -16.99 -1.52
CA PHE A 25 1.01 -18.25 -2.15
C PHE A 25 2.18 -19.21 -2.45
N LEU A 26 3.40 -18.68 -2.65
CA LEU A 26 4.59 -19.49 -2.95
C LEU A 26 5.11 -20.32 -1.74
N GLY A 27 4.52 -20.19 -0.56
CA GLY A 27 4.44 -21.28 0.43
C GLY A 27 5.73 -21.79 1.06
N GLY A 28 6.85 -21.06 0.98
CA GLY A 28 8.18 -21.51 1.46
C GLY A 28 8.64 -20.93 2.80
N ILE A 29 7.73 -20.48 3.68
CA ILE A 29 8.12 -19.67 4.86
C ILE A 29 7.72 -20.36 6.17
N GLU A 30 8.73 -20.70 6.95
CA GLU A 30 8.64 -21.35 8.27
C GLU A 30 7.75 -20.58 9.27
N ARG A 31 7.72 -19.25 9.15
CA ARG A 31 6.98 -18.32 10.03
C ARG A 31 5.78 -17.67 9.32
N ARG A 32 4.93 -18.48 8.67
CA ARG A 32 3.73 -18.05 7.92
C ARG A 32 2.89 -16.98 8.65
N TRP A 33 2.69 -17.12 9.96
CA TRP A 33 1.94 -16.16 10.78
C TRP A 33 2.55 -14.75 10.83
N ILE A 34 3.87 -14.65 10.97
CA ILE A 34 4.57 -13.35 10.98
C ILE A 34 4.48 -12.71 9.61
N MET A 35 4.52 -13.52 8.54
CA MET A 35 4.40 -13.02 7.19
C MET A 35 3.00 -12.46 6.92
N TYR A 36 1.93 -13.14 7.35
CA TYR A 36 0.57 -12.60 7.20
C TYR A 36 0.36 -11.31 7.98
N LEU A 37 0.88 -11.21 9.21
CA LEU A 37 0.83 -9.99 10.02
C LEU A 37 1.62 -8.85 9.36
N ALA A 38 2.87 -9.10 8.97
CA ALA A 38 3.72 -8.11 8.31
C ALA A 38 3.11 -7.65 6.97
N GLY A 39 2.50 -8.57 6.23
CA GLY A 39 1.78 -8.30 4.99
C GLY A 39 0.58 -7.41 5.16
N ALA A 40 -0.30 -7.79 6.09
CA ALA A 40 -1.49 -7.02 6.39
C ALA A 40 -1.13 -5.61 6.86
N VAL A 41 -0.15 -5.47 7.76
CA VAL A 41 0.33 -4.16 8.23
C VAL A 41 0.92 -3.35 7.08
N THR A 42 1.75 -3.96 6.22
CA THR A 42 2.35 -3.27 5.07
C THR A 42 1.30 -2.75 4.10
N VAL A 43 0.29 -3.56 3.77
CA VAL A 43 -0.82 -3.17 2.88
C VAL A 43 -1.64 -2.05 3.50
N ILE A 44 -2.01 -2.16 4.79
CA ILE A 44 -2.78 -1.14 5.51
C ILE A 44 -2.00 0.18 5.54
N VAL A 45 -0.72 0.17 5.93
CA VAL A 45 0.11 1.37 6.01
C VAL A 45 0.26 2.03 4.63
N THR A 46 0.52 1.24 3.59
CA THR A 46 0.71 1.77 2.23
C THR A 46 -0.59 2.36 1.67
N LEU A 47 -1.74 1.71 1.93
CA LEU A 47 -3.04 2.25 1.55
C LEU A 47 -3.43 3.49 2.37
N SER A 48 -3.19 3.49 3.68
CA SER A 48 -3.46 4.64 4.55
C SER A 48 -2.64 5.86 4.15
N ILE A 49 -1.34 5.69 3.87
CA ILE A 49 -0.46 6.78 3.41
C ILE A 49 -0.89 7.25 2.02
N GLY A 50 -1.15 6.33 1.09
CA GLY A 50 -1.61 6.66 -0.26
C GLY A 50 -2.93 7.43 -0.26
N LEU A 51 -3.90 7.00 0.56
CA LEU A 51 -5.21 7.64 0.68
C LEU A 51 -5.11 8.99 1.39
N TRP A 52 -4.32 9.09 2.47
CA TRP A 52 -4.10 10.34 3.19
C TRP A 52 -3.46 11.41 2.29
N LEU A 53 -2.44 11.04 1.49
CA LEU A 53 -1.78 11.95 0.56
C LEU A 53 -2.74 12.47 -0.52
N VAL A 54 -3.65 11.62 -1.01
CA VAL A 54 -4.71 12.01 -1.96
C VAL A 54 -5.77 12.89 -1.27
N TYR A 55 -6.18 12.54 -0.05
CA TYR A 55 -7.22 13.23 0.71
C TYR A 55 -6.79 14.63 1.16
N VAL A 56 -5.59 14.77 1.75
CA VAL A 56 -5.00 16.06 2.16
C VAL A 56 -5.02 17.06 1.01
N LYS A 57 -4.70 16.61 -0.21
CA LYS A 57 -4.70 17.47 -1.38
C LYS A 57 -6.09 17.74 -1.98
N ASN A 58 -7.06 16.85 -1.75
CA ASN A 58 -8.45 17.10 -2.12
C ASN A 58 -9.10 18.13 -1.20
N ASN A 59 -8.68 18.18 0.07
CA ASN A 59 -9.11 19.17 1.05
C ASN A 59 -8.52 20.56 0.74
N GLU A 60 -7.27 20.61 0.29
CA GLU A 60 -6.56 21.85 -0.14
C GLU A 60 -7.13 22.48 -1.42
N ARG A 61 -7.97 21.77 -2.20
CA ARG A 61 -8.68 22.30 -3.38
C ARG A 61 -10.09 22.81 -3.08
N ARG A 62 -10.57 22.67 -1.84
CA ARG A 62 -11.90 23.14 -1.38
C ARG A 62 -11.85 24.36 -0.47
N ASN A 63 -10.66 24.84 -0.10
CA ASN A 63 -10.41 26.16 0.50
C ASN A 63 -9.72 27.05 -0.53
#